data_AF-A0A5J4QTQ3-F1
#
_entry.id   AF-A0A5J4QTQ3-F1
#
_cell.length_a   1.000
_cell.length_b   1.000
_cell.length_c   1.000
_cell.angle_alpha   90.00
_cell.angle_beta   90.00
_cell.angle_gamma   90.00
#
_symmetry.space_group_name_H-M   'P 1'
#
loop_
_entity.id
_entity.type
_entity.pdbx_description
1 polymer ?
#
loop_
_entity_poly.entity_id
_entity_poly.type
_entity_poly.pdbx_seq_one_letter_code
_entity_poly.pdbx_strand_id
1 'polypeptide(L)'
;YGFGKLNPETWQYECLSNQYQVYSPQDDYGLRSQEYLTYDVPLPHDYRAYFHDVIQLLKNNGYVPGVNIFGFPYDWRQIFAESSFQSRLLNRIKEAYEKSGRRKIDVITHSLGGVVFQIFCIMNPEALNQYVRRWIA
;
A
#
# COMPACT_ATOMS: atom_id res chain seq x y z
N TYR A 1 2.46 -5.70 21.34
CA TYR A 1 2.40 -4.67 20.27
C TYR A 1 1.37 -4.96 19.18
N GLY A 2 1.03 -6.24 18.88
CA GLY A 2 0.06 -6.58 17.84
C GLY A 2 -1.42 -6.62 18.26
N PHE A 3 -1.70 -6.74 19.57
CA PHE A 3 -3.07 -6.88 20.08
C PHE A 3 -3.75 -5.53 20.28
N GLY A 4 -5.01 -5.48 19.86
CA GLY A 4 -5.87 -4.31 19.85
C GLY A 4 -7.33 -4.72 19.96
N LYS A 5 -8.20 -3.73 19.95
CA LYS A 5 -9.66 -3.91 19.90
C LYS A 5 -10.23 -3.06 18.78
N LEU A 6 -11.32 -3.52 18.19
CA LEU A 6 -12.11 -2.68 17.31
C LEU A 6 -12.82 -1.62 18.16
N ASN A 7 -12.64 -0.34 17.80
CA ASN A 7 -13.43 0.74 18.36
C ASN A 7 -14.77 0.81 17.60
N PRO A 8 -15.92 0.60 18.28
CA PRO A 8 -17.22 0.56 17.62
C PRO A 8 -17.70 1.93 17.08
N GLU A 9 -17.12 3.03 17.55
CA GLU A 9 -17.47 4.38 17.10
C GLU A 9 -16.68 4.76 15.84
N THR A 10 -15.39 4.45 15.81
CA THR A 10 -14.48 4.85 14.72
C THR A 10 -14.27 3.75 13.68
N TRP A 11 -14.64 2.51 13.99
CA TRP A 11 -14.35 1.30 13.21
C TRP A 11 -12.84 1.06 12.96
N GLN A 12 -11.98 1.71 13.74
CA GLN A 12 -10.54 1.48 13.68
C GLN A 12 -10.15 0.35 14.62
N TYR A 13 -9.19 -0.46 14.19
CA TYR A 13 -8.50 -1.40 15.07
C TYR A 13 -7.43 -0.65 15.85
N GLU A 14 -7.66 -0.44 17.14
CA GLU A 14 -6.82 0.41 18.00
C GLU A 14 -5.95 -0.45 18.92
N CYS A 15 -4.73 0.01 19.21
CA CYS A 15 -3.85 -0.66 20.17
C CYS A 15 -4.46 -0.58 21.58
N LEU A 16 -4.26 -1.63 22.40
CA LEU A 16 -4.70 -1.60 23.80
C LEU A 16 -3.93 -0.60 24.68
N SER A 17 -2.74 -0.20 24.24
CA SER A 17 -1.87 0.73 24.98
C SER A 17 -1.76 2.07 24.26
N ASN A 18 -1.95 3.16 25.03
CA ASN A 18 -1.78 4.52 24.54
C ASN A 18 -0.32 4.97 24.49
N GLN A 19 0.62 4.12 24.91
CA GLN A 19 2.06 4.42 24.89
C GLN A 19 2.70 4.20 23.51
N TYR A 20 2.01 3.47 22.63
CA TYR A 20 2.54 3.06 21.34
C TYR A 20 1.58 3.46 20.24
N GLN A 21 2.13 4.03 19.17
CA GLN A 21 1.40 4.27 17.93
C GLN A 21 1.85 3.24 16.90
N VAL A 22 0.88 2.59 16.25
CA VAL A 22 1.15 1.72 15.10
C VAL A 22 0.79 2.47 13.83
N TYR A 23 1.73 2.55 12.89
CA TYR A 23 1.53 3.16 11.60
C TYR A 23 2.38 2.45 10.54
N SER A 24 2.03 2.63 9.28
CA SER A 24 2.78 2.08 8.15
C SER A 24 3.74 3.15 7.61
N PRO A 25 5.07 2.94 7.68
CA PRO A 25 6.05 3.92 7.22
C PRO A 25 5.86 4.19 5.72
N GLN A 26 5.92 5.47 5.34
CA GLN A 26 5.72 5.94 3.96
C GLN A 26 7.05 6.33 3.28
N ASP A 27 8.19 5.98 3.90
CA ASP A 27 9.53 6.24 3.37
C ASP A 27 9.71 5.69 1.96
N ASP A 28 10.54 6.36 1.17
CA ASP A 28 10.79 6.02 -0.23
C ASP A 28 9.48 5.83 -1.02
N TYR A 29 8.56 6.78 -0.85
CA TYR A 29 7.24 6.77 -1.50
C TYR A 29 6.43 5.50 -1.19
N GLY A 30 6.65 4.92 -0.01
CA GLY A 30 6.04 3.68 0.46
C GLY A 30 6.71 2.41 -0.05
N LEU A 31 7.77 2.49 -0.86
CA LEU A 31 8.43 1.32 -1.45
C LEU A 31 9.28 0.55 -0.44
N ARG A 32 9.95 1.26 0.49
CA ARG A 32 10.77 0.64 1.53
C ARG A 32 9.97 -0.45 2.25
N SER A 33 8.82 -0.08 2.84
CA SER A 33 7.97 -1.02 3.57
C SER A 33 7.40 -2.19 2.75
N GLN A 34 7.54 -2.20 1.42
CA GLN A 34 7.14 -3.31 0.55
C GLN A 34 8.33 -4.20 0.16
N GLU A 35 9.55 -3.67 0.17
CA GLU A 35 10.74 -4.33 -0.35
C GLU A 35 11.14 -5.53 0.52
N TYR A 36 11.29 -5.29 1.83
CA TYR A 36 11.69 -6.28 2.82
C TYR A 36 10.79 -6.25 4.05
N LEU A 37 10.39 -7.42 4.54
CA LEU A 37 9.60 -7.54 5.77
C LEU A 37 10.42 -7.26 7.03
N THR A 38 11.72 -7.54 6.97
CA THR A 38 12.67 -7.27 8.05
C THR A 38 13.99 -6.76 7.43
N TYR A 39 14.53 -5.69 8.01
CA TYR A 39 15.76 -5.05 7.52
C TYR A 39 16.99 -5.46 8.33
N ASP A 40 16.86 -5.48 9.66
CA ASP A 40 18.00 -5.61 10.57
C ASP A 40 18.10 -7.02 11.18
N VAL A 41 17.63 -8.03 10.45
CA VAL A 41 17.68 -9.43 10.88
C VAL A 41 18.62 -10.20 9.94
N PRO A 42 19.58 -10.99 10.46
CA PRO A 42 20.54 -11.74 9.64
C PRO A 42 19.89 -12.98 8.99
N LEU A 43 18.83 -12.76 8.21
CA LEU A 43 18.16 -13.77 7.40
C LEU A 43 18.60 -13.65 5.93
N PRO A 44 18.73 -14.78 5.20
CA PRO A 44 19.02 -14.74 3.77
C PRO A 44 17.94 -13.96 3.00
N HIS A 45 18.33 -13.38 1.86
CA HIS A 45 17.46 -12.54 1.00
C HIS A 45 16.06 -13.14 0.82
N ASP A 46 15.98 -14.39 0.37
CA ASP A 46 14.74 -15.07 0.02
C ASP A 46 13.76 -15.24 1.19
N TYR A 47 14.24 -15.14 2.45
CA TYR A 47 13.39 -15.27 3.64
C TYR A 47 12.80 -13.93 4.10
N ARG A 48 13.36 -12.81 3.65
CA ARG A 48 12.95 -11.46 4.07
C ARG A 48 12.43 -10.60 2.92
N ALA A 49 12.80 -10.91 1.69
CA ALA A 49 12.34 -10.22 0.48
C ALA A 49 10.85 -10.45 0.28
N TYR A 50 10.13 -9.38 -0.06
CA TYR A 50 8.72 -9.47 -0.41
C TYR A 50 8.48 -8.93 -1.82
N PHE A 51 8.50 -7.60 -2.01
CA PHE A 51 8.45 -7.00 -3.36
C PHE A 51 9.83 -6.61 -3.91
N HIS A 52 10.93 -6.94 -3.22
CA HIS A 52 12.27 -6.52 -3.65
C HIS A 52 12.56 -6.81 -5.12
N ASP A 53 12.42 -8.07 -5.54
CA ASP A 53 12.79 -8.47 -6.90
C ASP A 53 11.90 -7.80 -7.95
N VAL A 54 10.62 -7.60 -7.65
CA VAL A 54 9.68 -6.86 -8.51
C VAL A 54 10.08 -5.38 -8.62
N ILE A 55 10.42 -4.74 -7.51
CA ILE A 55 10.85 -3.34 -7.47
C ILE A 55 12.17 -3.17 -8.24
N GLN A 56 13.14 -4.06 -8.05
CA GLN A 56 14.41 -4.01 -8.79
C GLN A 56 14.21 -4.26 -10.29
N LEU A 57 13.35 -5.21 -10.67
CA LEU A 57 12.98 -5.43 -12.06
C LEU A 57 12.42 -4.15 -12.69
N LEU A 58 11.48 -3.48 -12.04
CA LEU A 58 10.90 -2.22 -12.53
C LEU A 58 11.97 -1.13 -12.63
N LYS A 59 12.83 -0.97 -11.62
CA LYS A 59 13.92 0.02 -11.64
C LYS A 59 14.89 -0.22 -12.80
N ASN A 60 15.28 -1.47 -13.02
CA ASN A 60 16.14 -1.87 -14.14
C ASN A 60 15.49 -1.60 -15.52
N ASN A 61 14.16 -1.44 -15.56
CA ASN A 61 13.39 -1.10 -16.76
C ASN A 61 12.95 0.38 -16.79
N GLY A 62 13.66 1.27 -16.07
CA GLY A 62 13.47 2.71 -16.16
C GLY A 62 12.38 3.28 -15.24
N TYR A 63 11.88 2.50 -14.28
CA TYR A 63 11.04 3.04 -13.22
C TYR A 63 11.88 3.75 -12.15
N VAL A 64 11.41 4.92 -11.72
CA VAL A 64 12.04 5.82 -10.77
C VAL A 64 11.08 6.06 -9.59
N PRO A 65 11.49 5.70 -8.35
CA PRO A 65 10.72 5.97 -7.14
C PRO A 65 10.20 7.40 -7.07
N GLY A 66 8.91 7.57 -6.78
CA GLY A 66 8.30 8.89 -6.63
C GLY A 66 7.97 9.61 -7.94
N VAL A 67 8.31 9.01 -9.09
CA VAL A 67 7.98 9.52 -10.42
C VAL A 67 6.95 8.63 -11.09
N ASN A 68 7.25 7.35 -11.24
CA ASN A 68 6.40 6.38 -11.96
C ASN A 68 6.27 5.01 -11.26
N ILE A 69 6.86 4.85 -10.06
CA ILE A 69 6.64 3.70 -9.17
C ILE A 69 6.46 4.20 -7.73
N PHE A 70 5.46 3.65 -7.05
CA PHE A 70 5.04 4.05 -5.71
C PHE A 70 4.58 2.82 -4.93
N GLY A 71 4.78 2.85 -3.62
CA GLY A 71 4.25 1.84 -2.70
C GLY A 71 3.03 2.36 -1.95
N PHE A 72 2.16 1.44 -1.53
CA PHE A 72 1.09 1.74 -0.59
C PHE A 72 1.16 0.79 0.61
N PRO A 73 2.06 1.05 1.57
CA PRO A 73 2.07 0.30 2.81
C PRO A 73 0.89 0.74 3.68
N TYR A 74 0.19 -0.24 4.24
CA TYR A 74 -0.98 -0.05 5.07
C TYR A 74 -0.97 -1.01 6.27
N ASP A 75 -1.76 -0.66 7.30
CA ASP A 75 -1.95 -1.50 8.46
C ASP A 75 -2.97 -2.57 8.11
N TRP A 76 -2.48 -3.79 7.86
CA TRP A 76 -3.27 -4.93 7.41
C TRP A 76 -4.26 -5.46 8.45
N ARG A 77 -4.26 -4.89 9.67
CA ARG A 77 -5.24 -5.20 10.74
C ARG A 77 -6.52 -4.37 10.64
N GLN A 78 -6.49 -3.29 9.85
CA GLN A 78 -7.61 -2.34 9.74
C GLN A 78 -8.74 -2.86 8.87
N ILE A 79 -9.91 -2.23 8.99
CA ILE A 79 -11.05 -2.47 8.11
C ILE A 79 -10.87 -1.67 6.82
N PHE A 80 -10.73 -2.37 5.69
CA PHE A 80 -10.40 -1.70 4.43
C PHE A 80 -11.57 -0.89 3.85
N ALA A 81 -12.81 -1.21 4.20
CA ALA A 81 -13.99 -0.46 3.77
C ALA A 81 -14.16 0.88 4.52
N GLU A 82 -13.31 1.18 5.50
CA GLU A 82 -13.42 2.42 6.25
C GLU A 82 -12.98 3.64 5.39
N SER A 83 -13.70 4.75 5.56
CA SER A 83 -13.57 5.96 4.76
C SER A 83 -12.16 6.56 4.73
N SER A 84 -11.45 6.59 5.85
CA SER A 84 -10.08 7.10 5.95
C SER A 84 -9.08 6.19 5.23
N PHE A 85 -9.27 4.86 5.30
CA PHE A 85 -8.45 3.92 4.53
C PHE A 85 -8.65 4.15 3.03
N GLN A 86 -9.91 4.20 2.57
CA GLN A 86 -10.26 4.43 1.18
C GLN A 86 -9.71 5.76 0.66
N SER A 87 -9.81 6.82 1.48
CA SER A 87 -9.27 8.14 1.15
C SER A 87 -7.75 8.13 1.01
N ARG A 88 -7.03 7.42 1.88
CA ARG A 88 -5.57 7.29 1.79
C ARG A 88 -5.14 6.56 0.53
N LEU A 89 -5.81 5.46 0.18
CA LEU A 89 -5.53 4.72 -1.05
C LEU A 89 -5.82 5.57 -2.29
N LEU A 90 -6.96 6.28 -2.31
CA LEU A 90 -7.30 7.21 -3.39
C LEU A 90 -6.24 8.30 -3.55
N ASN A 91 -5.77 8.88 -2.45
CA ASN A 91 -4.75 9.93 -2.48
C ASN A 91 -3.43 9.42 -3.06
N ARG A 92 -3.01 8.19 -2.71
CA ARG A 92 -1.81 7.57 -3.31
C ARG A 92 -1.99 7.31 -4.81
N ILE A 93 -3.16 6.85 -5.23
CA ILE A 93 -3.47 6.62 -6.66
C ILE A 93 -3.43 7.95 -7.43
N LYS A 94 -4.04 9.02 -6.89
CA LYS A 94 -4.01 10.36 -7.49
C LYS A 94 -2.58 10.90 -7.57
N GLU A 95 -1.79 10.76 -6.51
CA GLU A 95 -0.38 11.16 -6.50
C GLU A 95 0.39 10.45 -7.62
N ALA A 96 0.26 9.13 -7.72
CA ALA A 96 0.93 8.35 -8.76
C ALA A 96 0.48 8.78 -10.17
N TYR A 97 -0.81 9.04 -10.37
CA TYR A 97 -1.35 9.56 -11.63
C TYR A 97 -0.76 10.91 -12.01
N GLU A 98 -0.76 11.89 -11.09
CA GLU A 98 -0.24 13.24 -11.35
C GLU A 98 1.27 13.21 -11.65
N LYS A 99 2.04 12.50 -10.81
CA LYS A 99 3.50 12.37 -10.97
C LYS A 99 3.90 11.60 -12.23
N SER A 100 3.06 10.68 -12.69
CA SER A 100 3.28 9.92 -13.93
C SER A 100 2.91 10.68 -15.21
N GLY A 101 2.69 11.99 -15.12
CA GLY A 101 2.30 12.85 -16.24
C GLY A 101 0.83 12.69 -16.62
N ARG A 102 -0.06 12.48 -15.63
CA ARG A 102 -1.51 12.31 -15.82
C ARG A 102 -1.89 11.14 -16.72
N ARG A 103 -1.04 10.12 -16.74
CA ARG A 103 -1.31 8.84 -17.40
C ARG A 103 -1.94 7.89 -16.39
N LYS A 104 -2.98 7.16 -16.83
CA LYS A 104 -3.58 6.11 -16.00
C LYS A 104 -2.52 5.12 -15.54
N ILE A 105 -2.57 4.74 -14.27
CA ILE A 105 -1.57 3.90 -13.62
C ILE A 105 -1.91 2.42 -13.72
N ASP A 106 -0.91 1.57 -13.61
CA ASP A 106 -1.11 0.14 -13.37
C ASP A 106 -1.04 -0.13 -11.87
N VAL A 107 -1.91 -0.99 -11.37
CA VAL A 107 -1.92 -1.41 -9.96
C VAL A 107 -1.49 -2.86 -9.88
N ILE A 108 -0.47 -3.14 -9.06
CA ILE A 108 0.01 -4.50 -8.77
C ILE A 108 -0.33 -4.80 -7.32
N THR A 109 -0.94 -5.95 -7.07
CA THR A 109 -1.29 -6.42 -5.73
C THR A 109 -0.81 -7.84 -5.50
N HIS A 110 -0.71 -8.26 -4.25
CA HIS A 110 -0.44 -9.64 -3.89
C HIS A 110 -1.29 -10.05 -2.68
N SER A 111 -1.81 -11.28 -2.70
CA SER A 111 -2.56 -11.87 -1.59
C SER A 111 -3.68 -10.94 -1.07
N LEU A 112 -3.68 -10.60 0.22
CA LEU A 112 -4.64 -9.68 0.85
C LEU A 112 -4.74 -8.33 0.12
N GLY A 113 -3.66 -7.84 -0.49
CA GLY A 113 -3.67 -6.61 -1.27
C GLY A 113 -4.67 -6.65 -2.43
N GLY A 114 -4.92 -7.83 -3.01
CA GLY A 114 -5.93 -7.98 -4.07
C GLY A 114 -7.35 -7.75 -3.55
N VAL A 115 -7.67 -8.29 -2.37
CA VAL A 115 -8.96 -8.06 -1.70
C VAL A 115 -9.14 -6.58 -1.32
N VAL A 116 -8.08 -5.96 -0.80
CA VAL A 116 -8.06 -4.52 -0.47
C VAL A 116 -8.40 -3.69 -1.71
N PHE A 117 -7.74 -3.96 -2.83
CA PHE A 117 -7.98 -3.22 -4.06
C PHE A 117 -9.34 -3.54 -4.68
N GLN A 118 -9.84 -4.77 -4.56
CA GLN A 118 -11.20 -5.13 -4.97
C GLN A 118 -12.27 -4.32 -4.21
N ILE A 119 -12.13 -4.19 -2.89
CA ILE A 119 -13.02 -3.33 -2.07
C ILE A 119 -12.96 -1.89 -2.57
N PHE A 120 -11.74 -1.38 -2.84
CA PHE A 120 -11.57 -0.04 -3.40
C PHE A 120 -12.28 0.13 -4.75
N CYS A 121 -12.18 -0.84 -5.66
CA CYS A 121 -12.86 -0.82 -6.97
C CYS A 121 -14.38 -0.75 -6.83
N ILE A 122 -14.96 -1.52 -5.90
CA ILE A 122 -16.41 -1.54 -5.64
C ILE A 122 -16.86 -0.20 -5.07
N MET A 123 -16.10 0.38 -4.14
CA MET A 123 -16.47 1.61 -3.45
C MET A 123 -16.17 2.88 -4.25
N ASN A 124 -15.21 2.85 -5.19
CA ASN A 124 -14.74 4.02 -5.92
C ASN A 124 -14.70 3.78 -7.45
N PRO A 125 -15.81 3.38 -8.09
CA PRO A 125 -15.82 3.02 -9.51
C PRO A 125 -15.42 4.19 -10.43
N GLU A 126 -15.79 5.43 -10.07
CA GLU A 126 -15.40 6.63 -10.82
C GLU A 126 -13.89 6.87 -10.78
N ALA A 127 -13.27 6.74 -9.60
CA ALA A 127 -11.83 6.89 -9.44
C ALA A 127 -11.07 5.78 -10.19
N LEU A 128 -11.55 4.55 -10.15
CA LEU A 128 -11.00 3.45 -10.94
C LEU A 128 -11.00 3.80 -12.43
N ASN A 129 -12.14 4.23 -12.96
CA ASN A 129 -12.30 4.62 -14.36
C ASN A 129 -11.42 5.82 -14.74
N GLN A 130 -11.18 6.74 -13.81
CA GLN A 130 -10.39 7.93 -14.08
C GLN A 130 -8.88 7.66 -14.04
N TYR A 131 -8.39 6.95 -13.03
CA TYR A 131 -6.96 6.90 -12.70
C TYR A 131 -6.27 5.58 -13.04
N VAL A 132 -7.00 4.47 -13.19
CA VAL A 132 -6.40 3.13 -13.32
C VAL A 132 -6.55 2.60 -14.74
N ARG A 133 -5.47 2.05 -15.29
CA ARG A 133 -5.40 1.45 -16.62
C ARG A 133 -5.66 -0.05 -16.60
N ARG A 134 -4.97 -0.76 -15.69
CA ARG A 134 -5.10 -2.20 -15.51
C ARG A 134 -4.75 -2.56 -14.06
N TRP A 135 -5.27 -3.69 -13.63
CA TRP A 135 -4.96 -4.31 -12.35
C TRP A 135 -4.32 -5.68 -12.59
N ILE A 136 -3.18 -5.91 -11.96
CA ILE A 136 -2.43 -7.17 -11.95
C ILE A 136 -2.51 -7.72 -10.52
N ALA A 137 -3.15 -8.88 -10.37
CA ALA A 137 -3.44 -9.51 -9.09
C ALA A 137 -2.76 -10.88 -8.96
#